data_AF-A0A7X3FTN9-F1
#
_entry.id   AF-A0A7X3FTN9-F1
#
_cell.length_a   1.000
_cell.length_b   1.000
_cell.length_c   1.000
_cell.angle_alpha   90.00
_cell.angle_beta   90.00
_cell.angle_gamma   90.00
#
_symmetry.space_group_name_H-M   'P 1'
#
loop_
_entity.id
_entity.type
_entity.pdbx_description
1 polymer ?
#
loop_
_entity_poly.entity_id
_entity_poly.type
_entity_poly.pdbx_seq_one_letter_code
_entity_poly.pdbx_strand_id
1 'polypeptide(L)' 'MLLRILLFVGLGLLIYFGIRRIWKDWTNKFNHDAEEAKRIARERDRAERAKPGVIDLKRDEDGTYRPKDGDRD' A
#
# COMPACT_ATOMS: atom_id res chain seq x y z
N MET A 1 -17.67 47.43 -5.84
CA MET A 1 -16.44 46.62 -6.01
C MET A 1 -16.38 45.46 -5.03
N LEU A 2 -16.53 45.69 -3.72
CA LEU A 2 -16.47 44.64 -2.68
C LEU A 2 -17.43 43.44 -2.88
N LEU A 3 -18.69 43.70 -3.25
CA LEU A 3 -19.69 42.63 -3.47
C LEU A 3 -19.27 41.65 -4.57
N ARG A 4 -18.68 42.16 -5.66
CA ARG A 4 -18.20 41.33 -6.77
C ARG A 4 -17.05 40.44 -6.30
N ILE A 5 -16.13 40.98 -5.50
CA ILE A 5 -15.01 40.22 -4.92
C ILE A 5 -15.53 39.10 -4.01
N LEU A 6 -16.49 39.39 -3.13
CA LEU A 6 -17.11 38.38 -2.25
C LEU A 6 -17.79 37.25 -3.04
N LEU A 7 -18.45 37.57 -4.16
CA LEU A 7 -19.06 36.57 -5.03
C LEU A 7 -18.01 35.65 -5.68
N PHE A 8 -16.92 36.21 -6.21
CA PHE A 8 -15.85 35.40 -6.80
C PHE A 8 -15.11 34.55 -5.76
N VAL A 9 -14.87 35.09 -4.56
CA VAL A 9 -14.26 34.34 -3.45
C VAL A 9 -15.19 33.22 -2.99
N GLY A 10 -16.49 33.51 -2.82
CA GLY A 10 -17.48 32.51 -2.46
C GLY A 10 -17.58 31.38 -3.48
N LEU A 11 -17.62 31.72 -4.78
CA LEU A 11 -17.64 30.74 -5.87
C LEU A 11 -16.35 29.91 -5.92
N GLY A 12 -15.19 30.57 -5.77
CA GLY A 12 -13.89 29.91 -5.75
C GLY A 12 -13.75 28.93 -4.58
N LEU A 13 -14.23 29.30 -3.39
CA LEU A 13 -14.27 28.42 -2.23
C LEU A 13 -15.19 27.22 -2.48
N LEU A 14 -16.36 27.42 -3.05
CA LEU A 14 -17.32 26.34 -3.32
C LEU A 14 -16.72 25.30 -4.30
N ILE A 15 -16.07 25.77 -5.36
CA ILE A 15 -15.34 24.92 -6.31
C ILE A 15 -14.16 24.21 -5.62
N TYR A 16 -13.35 24.94 -4.85
CA TYR A 16 -12.20 24.39 -4.14
C TYR A 16 -12.59 23.30 -3.14
N PHE A 17 -13.65 23.53 -2.34
CA PHE A 17 -14.16 22.54 -1.40
C PHE A 17 -14.73 21.31 -2.12
N GLY A 18 -15.40 21.49 -3.26
CA GLY A 18 -15.86 20.39 -4.11
C GLY A 18 -14.71 19.52 -4.61
N ILE A 19 -13.70 20.13 -5.24
CA ILE A 19 -12.52 19.42 -5.77
C ILE A 19 -11.74 18.77 -4.64
N ARG A 20 -11.50 19.48 -3.52
CA ARG A 20 -10.77 18.96 -2.36
C ARG A 20 -11.44 17.72 -1.76
N ARG A 21 -12.77 17.69 -1.70
CA ARG A 21 -13.51 16.54 -1.18
C ARG A 21 -13.32 15.32 -2.08
N ILE A 22 -13.47 15.51 -3.39
CA ILE A 22 -13.26 14.44 -4.38
C ILE A 22 -11.83 13.91 -4.30
N TRP A 23 -10.83 14.79 -4.28
CA TRP A 23 -9.43 14.39 -4.14
C TRP A 23 -9.16 13.59 -2.86
N LYS A 24 -9.71 14.02 -1.72
CA LYS A 24 -9.51 13.31 -0.45
C LYS A 24 -10.14 11.91 -0.47
N ASP A 25 -11.31 11.76 -1.09
CA ASP A 25 -11.96 10.45 -1.24
C ASP A 25 -11.18 9.52 -2.18
N TRP A 26 -10.58 10.06 -3.24
CA TRP A 26 -9.74 9.28 -4.15
C TRP A 26 -8.48 8.78 -3.46
N THR A 27 -7.78 9.63 -2.71
CA THR A 27 -6.58 9.23 -1.96
C THR A 27 -6.87 8.15 -0.90
N ASN A 28 -8.02 8.24 -0.23
CA ASN A 28 -8.41 7.22 0.75
C ASN A 28 -8.68 5.87 0.10
N LYS A 29 -9.34 5.85 -1.07
CA LYS A 29 -9.61 4.61 -1.80
C LYS A 29 -8.32 3.92 -2.26
N PHE A 30 -7.37 4.69 -2.81
CA PHE A 30 -6.08 4.13 -3.22
C PHE A 30 -5.24 3.60 -2.04
N ASN A 31 -5.27 4.27 -0.88
CA ASN A 31 -4.57 3.77 0.31
C ASN A 31 -5.19 2.47 0.82
N HIS A 32 -6.52 2.36 0.80
CA HIS A 32 -7.22 1.14 1.18
C HIS A 32 -6.86 -0.03 0.26
N ASP A 33 -6.93 0.19 -1.06
CA ASP A 33 -6.60 -0.83 -2.07
C ASP A 33 -5.11 -1.24 -1.99
N ALA A 34 -4.21 -0.30 -1.71
CA ALA A 34 -2.79 -0.57 -1.54
C ALA A 34 -2.46 -1.36 -0.25
N GLU A 35 -3.17 -1.09 0.85
CA GLU A 35 -3.05 -1.88 2.08
C GLU A 35 -3.61 -3.30 1.90
N GLU A 36 -4.76 -3.45 1.25
CA GLU A 36 -5.34 -4.76 0.95
C GLU A 36 -4.44 -5.59 0.03
N ALA A 37 -3.89 -4.99 -1.03
CA ALA A 37 -2.94 -5.67 -1.91
C ALA A 37 -1.69 -6.15 -1.17
N LYS A 38 -1.15 -5.33 -0.25
CA LYS A 38 -0.01 -5.73 0.61
C LYS A 38 -0.37 -6.87 1.56
N ARG A 39 -1.59 -6.91 2.09
CA ARG A 39 -2.04 -8.01 2.97
C ARG A 39 -2.18 -9.32 2.21
N ILE A 40 -2.86 -9.29 1.06
CA ILE A 40 -3.05 -10.46 0.18
C ILE A 40 -1.71 -11.04 -0.26
N ALA A 41 -0.75 -10.19 -0.65
CA ALA A 41 0.59 -10.64 -1.03
C ALA A 41 1.30 -11.37 0.12
N ARG A 42 1.28 -10.82 1.33
CA ARG A 42 1.90 -11.46 2.52
C ARG A 42 1.21 -12.76 2.93
N GLU A 43 -0.07 -12.91 2.66
CA GLU A 43 -0.81 -14.15 2.94
C GLU A 43 -0.46 -15.23 1.92
N ARG A 44 -0.34 -14.88 0.64
CA ARG A 44 0.12 -15.81 -0.41
C ARG A 44 1.54 -16.30 -0.16
N ASP A 45 2.47 -15.39 0.12
CA ASP A 45 3.86 -15.76 0.43
C ASP A 45 3.96 -16.70 1.63
N ARG A 46 3.13 -16.49 2.67
CA ARG A 46 3.08 -17.38 3.85
C ARG A 46 2.49 -18.74 3.51
N ALA A 47 1.43 -18.79 2.70
CA ALA A 47 0.82 -20.04 2.26
C ALA A 47 1.78 -20.86 1.36
N GLU A 48 2.59 -20.19 0.54
CA GLU A 48 3.60 -20.85 -0.30
C GLU A 48 4.76 -21.41 0.53
N ARG A 49 5.26 -20.68 1.53
CA ARG A 49 6.30 -21.20 2.45
C ARG A 49 5.83 -22.35 3.33
N ALA A 50 4.52 -22.44 3.60
CA ALA A 50 3.95 -23.52 4.40
C ALA A 50 3.76 -24.82 3.61
N LYS A 51 4.03 -24.84 2.30
CA LYS A 51 3.92 -26.06 1.49
C LYS A 51 5.05 -27.03 1.82
N PRO A 52 4.76 -28.34 1.97
CA PRO A 52 5.80 -29.33 2.18
C PRO A 52 6.76 -29.35 0.97
N GLY A 53 8.06 -29.18 1.25
CA GLY A 53 9.12 -29.11 0.24
C GLY A 53 9.68 -27.71 -0.05
N VAL A 54 9.14 -26.65 0.57
CA VAL A 54 9.74 -25.30 0.52
C VAL A 54 10.65 -25.11 1.73
N ILE A 55 11.94 -24.99 1.47
CA ILE A 55 13.00 -24.83 2.48
C ILE A 55 13.59 -23.42 2.41
N ASP A 56 13.78 -22.80 3.59
CA ASP A 56 14.30 -21.43 3.67
C ASP A 56 15.83 -21.45 3.56
N LEU A 57 16.35 -20.71 2.58
CA LEU A 57 17.80 -20.63 2.34
C LEU A 57 18.37 -19.44 3.08
N LYS A 58 19.25 -19.71 4.06
CA LYS A 58 20.00 -18.67 4.74
C LYS A 58 21.25 -18.34 3.93
N ARG A 59 21.49 -17.06 3.70
CA ARG A 59 22.76 -16.57 3.13
C ARG A 59 23.85 -16.68 4.19
N ASP A 60 24.91 -17.40 3.87
CA ASP A 60 26.06 -17.59 4.73
C ASP A 60 27.10 -16.47 4.54
N GLU A 61 28.11 -16.39 5.41
CA GLU A 61 29.13 -15.33 5.38
C GLU A 61 29.99 -15.36 4.10
N ASP A 62 30.11 -16.53 3.48
CA ASP A 62 30.77 -16.73 2.18
C ASP A 62 29.90 -16.33 0.97
N GLY A 63 28.67 -15.87 1.23
CA GLY A 63 27.71 -15.46 0.21
C GLY A 63 26.94 -16.59 -0.46
N THR A 64 27.20 -17.85 -0.09
CA THR A 64 26.45 -19.02 -0.58
C THR A 64 25.16 -19.17 0.21
N TYR A 65 24.09 -19.54 -0.49
CA TYR A 65 22.79 -19.84 0.13
C TYR A 65 22.73 -21.31 0.49
N ARG A 66 22.52 -21.62 1.77
CA ARG A 66 22.41 -23.00 2.28
C ARG A 66 21.09 -23.19 3.04
N PRO A 67 20.50 -24.40 3.01
CA PRO A 67 19.35 -24.73 3.85
C PRO A 67 19.71 -24.53 5.32
N LYS A 68 18.74 -24.07 6.12
CA LYS A 68 18.92 -23.92 7.56
C LYS A 68 19.10 -25.30 8.21
N ASP A 69 20.05 -25.42 9.14
CA ASP A 69 20.30 -26.68 9.84
C ASP A 69 19.04 -27.11 10.61
N GLY A 70 18.36 -28.14 10.10
CA GLY A 70 17.05 -28.62 10.57
C GLY A 70 16.07 -29.02 9.46
N ASP A 71 16.31 -28.56 8.22
CA ASP A 71 15.47 -28.88 7.04
C ASP A 71 16.07 -30.03 6.18
N ARG A 72 17.01 -30.80 6.74
CA ARG A 72 17.71 -31.92 6.05
C ARG A 72 17.18 -33.29 6.50
N ASP A 73 15.88 -33.49 6.63
CA ASP A 73 15.31 -34.81 6.96
C ASP A 73 14.09 -35.14 6.10
#